data_AF-A0AAN8DSR0-F1
#
_entry.id   AF-A0AAN8DSR0-F1
#
_cell.length_a   1.000
_cell.length_b   1.000
_cell.length_c   1.000
_cell.angle_alpha   90.00
_cell.angle_beta   90.00
_cell.angle_gamma   90.00
#
_symmetry.space_group_name_H-M   'P 1'
#
loop_
_entity.id
_entity.type
_entity.pdbx_description
1 polymer ?
#
loop_
_entity_poly.entity_id
_entity_poly.type
_entity_poly.pdbx_seq_one_letter_code
_entity_poly.pdbx_strand_id
1 'polypeptide(L)'
;MEYLKADMYLNVNVDRSSSFMQFHLGVEESFKTLFWSIFGLSEVISVVLKYDHKFIENIGYVLYGVYNVTMVVVLLNMLIAMINNSYQEIEEDADVEWKFARAKLWISYFDEGRTLPAPFNLVPSPKSFYYMVLRIKSCLIHLCKANSRRHNNELELGVLNSQAKDEPLMTYPRPGEEFISRKSGKHPTRYENIMKRLIKRFVLKAQVDRENDEVNEGELKEIKQDISSLRYELLEEKSDAAGELALLIQQLGDKFGENTMRH
;
A
#
# COMPACT_ATOMS: atom_id res chain seq x y z
N MET A 1 28.02 13.64 -74.44
CA MET A 1 28.21 13.45 -72.98
C MET A 1 27.03 13.96 -72.14
N GLU A 2 26.11 14.76 -72.67
CA GLU A 2 24.91 15.20 -71.92
C GLU A 2 23.79 14.15 -71.90
N TYR A 3 23.63 13.34 -72.94
CA TYR A 3 22.61 12.29 -73.01
C TYR A 3 22.78 11.17 -71.96
N LEU A 4 24.03 10.76 -71.67
CA LEU A 4 24.31 9.77 -70.62
C LEU A 4 24.08 10.31 -69.20
N LYS A 5 24.15 11.63 -69.02
CA LYS A 5 23.87 12.28 -67.74
C LYS A 5 22.36 12.33 -67.49
N ALA A 6 21.57 12.64 -68.53
CA ALA A 6 20.10 12.65 -68.46
C ALA A 6 19.53 11.26 -68.13
N ASP A 7 20.03 10.19 -68.77
CA ASP A 7 19.59 8.81 -68.49
C ASP A 7 19.96 8.34 -67.08
N MET A 8 21.08 8.79 -66.53
CA MET A 8 21.48 8.47 -65.15
C MET A 8 20.59 9.19 -64.12
N TYR A 9 20.19 10.45 -64.39
CA TYR A 9 19.25 11.18 -63.53
C TYR A 9 17.80 10.68 -63.66
N LEU A 10 17.40 10.19 -64.84
CA LEU A 10 16.10 9.54 -65.05
C LEU A 10 16.06 8.16 -64.37
N ASN A 11 17.11 7.34 -64.50
CA ASN A 11 17.18 6.03 -63.83
C ASN A 11 17.24 6.16 -62.30
N VAL A 12 18.00 7.12 -61.75
CA VAL A 12 18.03 7.33 -60.29
C VAL A 12 16.69 7.83 -59.73
N ASN A 13 15.95 8.66 -60.49
CA ASN A 13 14.61 9.09 -60.08
C ASN A 13 13.56 8.00 -60.28
N VAL A 14 13.68 7.17 -61.32
CA VAL A 14 12.80 6.00 -61.54
C VAL A 14 13.04 4.94 -60.47
N ASP A 15 14.29 4.66 -60.07
CA ASP A 15 14.63 3.70 -59.00
C ASP A 15 14.26 4.21 -57.60
N ARG A 16 14.44 5.51 -57.35
CA ARG A 16 13.97 6.12 -56.09
C ARG A 16 12.44 6.14 -56.05
N SER A 17 11.76 6.34 -57.18
CA SER A 17 10.30 6.37 -57.28
C SER A 17 9.65 4.98 -57.33
N SER A 18 10.36 3.92 -57.72
CA SER A 18 9.95 2.52 -57.59
C SER A 18 10.18 2.00 -56.17
N SER A 19 11.30 2.38 -55.52
CA SER A 19 11.57 2.11 -54.10
C SER A 19 10.59 2.83 -53.16
N PHE A 20 10.13 4.03 -53.54
CA PHE A 20 9.11 4.79 -52.79
C PHE A 20 7.66 4.36 -53.11
N MET A 21 7.42 3.69 -54.26
CA MET A 21 6.14 3.02 -54.52
C MET A 21 6.03 1.68 -53.80
N GLN A 22 7.16 1.07 -53.44
CA GLN A 22 7.23 -0.11 -52.59
C GLN A 22 7.02 0.23 -51.09
N PHE A 23 6.74 1.49 -50.76
CA PHE A 23 6.44 1.95 -49.41
C PHE A 23 4.95 1.78 -49.01
N HIS A 24 4.07 1.30 -49.90
CA HIS A 24 2.62 1.26 -49.62
C HIS A 24 1.90 -0.08 -49.88
N LEU A 25 2.64 -1.17 -50.09
CA LEU A 25 2.05 -2.51 -50.29
C LEU A 25 2.26 -3.46 -49.10
N GLY A 26 3.08 -3.07 -48.11
CA GLY A 26 3.33 -3.84 -46.89
C GLY A 26 2.59 -3.26 -45.69
N VAL A 27 1.97 -4.12 -44.88
CA VAL A 27 1.28 -3.74 -43.62
C VAL A 27 2.21 -2.94 -42.68
N GLU A 28 3.51 -3.24 -42.70
CA GLU A 28 4.53 -2.58 -41.88
C GLU A 28 4.70 -1.08 -42.22
N GLU A 29 4.76 -0.74 -43.51
CA GLU A 29 4.99 0.66 -43.92
C GLU A 29 3.73 1.51 -43.74
N SER A 30 2.56 0.92 -43.94
CA SER A 30 1.28 1.53 -43.56
C SER A 30 1.21 1.78 -42.04
N PHE A 31 1.68 0.84 -41.21
CA PHE A 31 1.76 1.03 -39.76
C PHE A 31 2.73 2.16 -39.38
N LYS A 32 3.94 2.19 -39.95
CA LYS A 32 4.92 3.27 -39.71
C LYS A 32 4.33 4.64 -40.06
N THR A 33 3.64 4.73 -41.21
CA THR A 33 3.02 5.98 -41.66
C THR A 33 1.93 6.46 -40.69
N LEU A 34 1.06 5.56 -40.23
CA LEU A 34 0.02 5.88 -39.24
C LEU A 34 0.60 6.22 -37.87
N PHE A 35 1.63 5.50 -37.41
CA PHE A 35 2.31 5.78 -36.14
C PHE A 35 2.92 7.18 -36.12
N TRP A 36 3.67 7.54 -37.17
CA TRP A 36 4.29 8.87 -37.27
C TRP A 36 3.26 9.99 -37.49
N SER A 37 2.05 9.68 -37.98
CA SER A 37 0.99 10.69 -38.14
C SER A 37 0.41 11.17 -36.80
N ILE A 38 0.41 10.33 -35.76
CA ILE A 38 -0.01 10.73 -34.40
C ILE A 38 0.83 11.90 -33.89
N PHE A 39 2.11 11.95 -34.25
CA PHE A 39 3.04 13.03 -33.89
C PHE A 39 3.05 14.19 -34.90
N GLY A 40 2.23 14.14 -35.96
CA GLY A 40 2.21 15.15 -37.03
C GLY A 40 3.41 15.11 -37.98
N LEU A 41 4.20 14.02 -37.98
CA LEU A 41 5.40 13.85 -38.80
C LEU A 41 5.15 13.05 -40.09
N SER A 42 3.90 12.66 -40.35
CA SER A 42 3.52 11.94 -41.57
C SER A 42 3.31 12.92 -42.73
N GLU A 43 3.98 12.68 -43.85
CA GLU A 43 3.76 13.45 -45.07
C GLU A 43 2.38 13.15 -45.68
N VAL A 44 1.53 14.17 -45.81
CA VAL A 44 0.18 14.10 -46.45
C VAL A 44 0.25 13.68 -47.94
N ILE A 45 1.46 13.69 -48.51
CA ILE A 45 1.78 13.40 -49.91
C ILE A 45 1.79 11.88 -50.17
N SER A 46 1.85 11.02 -49.15
CA SER A 46 1.90 9.55 -49.33
C SER A 46 0.58 8.92 -49.80
N VAL A 47 -0.53 9.66 -49.79
CA VAL A 47 -1.85 9.19 -50.25
C VAL A 47 -2.05 9.39 -51.76
N VAL A 48 -1.15 10.13 -52.42
CA VAL A 48 -1.24 10.41 -53.86
C VAL A 48 -0.79 9.18 -54.65
N LEU A 49 -1.76 8.42 -55.15
CA LEU A 49 -1.53 7.33 -56.09
C LEU A 49 -1.03 7.90 -57.43
N LYS A 50 -0.08 7.23 -58.08
CA LYS A 50 0.37 7.62 -59.44
C LYS A 50 -0.67 7.38 -60.55
N TYR A 51 -1.87 6.91 -60.22
CA TYR A 51 -2.95 6.64 -61.19
C TYR A 51 -4.11 7.61 -60.97
N ASP A 52 -4.71 8.09 -62.06
CA ASP A 52 -5.76 9.14 -62.11
C ASP A 52 -7.14 8.64 -61.62
N HIS A 53 -7.17 7.94 -60.48
CA HIS A 53 -8.37 7.43 -59.84
C HIS A 53 -8.79 8.33 -58.67
N LYS A 54 -9.33 9.49 -59.03
CA LYS A 54 -9.84 10.52 -58.09
C LYS A 54 -10.76 9.98 -56.99
N PHE A 55 -11.50 8.90 -57.24
CA PHE A 55 -12.39 8.29 -56.24
C PHE A 55 -11.62 7.64 -55.07
N ILE A 56 -10.57 6.88 -55.38
CA ILE A 56 -9.80 6.13 -54.38
C ILE A 56 -8.94 7.11 -53.56
N GLU A 57 -8.37 8.12 -54.21
CA GLU A 57 -7.63 9.21 -53.54
C GLU A 57 -8.51 9.97 -52.53
N ASN A 58 -9.74 10.34 -52.92
CA ASN A 58 -10.68 11.00 -52.01
C ASN A 58 -11.03 10.14 -50.79
N ILE A 59 -11.23 8.83 -50.98
CA ILE A 59 -11.49 7.91 -49.88
C ILE A 59 -10.28 7.81 -48.94
N GLY A 60 -9.06 7.77 -49.49
CA GLY A 60 -7.81 7.77 -48.72
C GLY A 60 -7.68 9.00 -47.82
N TYR A 61 -7.95 10.19 -48.37
CA TYR A 61 -7.95 11.44 -47.59
C TYR A 61 -9.01 11.46 -46.48
N VAL A 62 -10.22 10.97 -46.76
CA VAL A 62 -11.30 10.91 -45.76
C VAL A 62 -10.94 9.92 -44.64
N LEU A 63 -10.46 8.72 -44.97
CA LEU A 63 -10.06 7.71 -43.98
C LEU A 63 -8.90 8.20 -43.11
N TYR A 64 -7.88 8.80 -43.74
CA TYR A 64 -6.74 9.37 -43.01
C TYR A 64 -7.17 10.56 -42.14
N GLY A 65 -8.08 11.41 -42.61
CA GLY A 65 -8.64 12.52 -41.84
C GLY A 65 -9.40 12.04 -40.60
N VAL A 66 -10.33 11.09 -40.77
CA VAL A 66 -11.11 10.50 -39.66
C VAL A 66 -10.20 9.78 -38.66
N TYR A 67 -9.18 9.07 -39.14
CA TYR A 67 -8.16 8.45 -38.30
C TYR A 67 -7.47 9.48 -37.40
N ASN A 68 -6.93 10.56 -37.99
CA ASN A 68 -6.21 11.58 -37.21
C ASN A 68 -7.14 12.33 -36.24
N VAL A 69 -8.37 12.66 -36.63
CA VAL A 69 -9.35 13.29 -35.71
C VAL A 69 -9.65 12.37 -34.52
N THR A 70 -9.89 11.08 -34.78
CA THR A 70 -10.23 10.15 -33.69
C THR A 70 -9.03 9.86 -32.78
N MET A 71 -7.86 9.58 -33.36
CA MET A 71 -6.66 9.21 -32.60
C MET A 71 -6.05 10.41 -31.86
N VAL A 72 -5.88 11.54 -32.53
CA VAL A 72 -5.16 12.70 -31.97
C VAL A 72 -6.09 13.59 -31.16
N VAL A 73 -7.34 13.83 -31.60
CA VAL A 73 -8.24 14.76 -30.88
C VAL A 73 -9.04 14.02 -29.82
N VAL A 74 -9.62 12.86 -30.13
CA VAL A 74 -10.51 12.19 -29.17
C VAL A 74 -9.72 11.33 -28.18
N LEU A 75 -8.92 10.38 -28.66
CA LEU A 75 -8.25 9.42 -27.75
C LEU A 75 -7.16 10.08 -26.90
N LEU A 76 -6.38 10.99 -27.45
CA LEU A 76 -5.35 11.71 -26.69
C LEU A 76 -5.99 12.53 -25.56
N ASN A 77 -7.07 13.26 -25.85
CA ASN A 77 -7.77 14.05 -24.83
C ASN A 77 -8.38 13.15 -23.75
N MET A 78 -8.92 11.99 -24.11
CA MET A 78 -9.42 11.01 -23.14
C MET A 78 -8.30 10.39 -22.30
N LEU A 79 -7.12 10.14 -22.89
CA LEU A 79 -5.96 9.64 -22.16
C LEU A 79 -5.45 10.67 -21.16
N ILE A 80 -5.35 11.94 -21.55
CA ILE A 80 -4.98 13.02 -20.64
C ILE A 80 -5.99 13.13 -19.49
N ALA A 81 -7.30 13.08 -19.79
CA ALA A 81 -8.33 13.12 -18.77
C ALA A 81 -8.22 11.95 -17.77
N MET A 82 -7.99 10.73 -18.27
CA MET A 82 -7.79 9.54 -17.44
C MET A 82 -6.54 9.64 -16.56
N ILE A 83 -5.42 10.09 -17.13
CA ILE A 83 -4.17 10.29 -16.39
C ILE A 83 -4.35 11.37 -15.32
N ASN A 84 -5.03 12.46 -15.62
CA ASN A 84 -5.27 13.52 -14.65
C ASN A 84 -6.10 13.03 -13.45
N ASN A 85 -7.16 12.26 -13.69
CA ASN A 85 -7.95 11.68 -12.61
C ASN A 85 -7.14 10.67 -11.79
N SER A 86 -6.39 9.79 -12.47
CA SER A 86 -5.51 8.82 -11.81
C SER A 86 -4.38 9.49 -11.03
N TYR A 87 -3.87 10.63 -11.50
CA TYR A 87 -2.82 11.38 -10.82
C TYR A 87 -3.33 11.98 -9.51
N GLN A 88 -4.54 12.54 -9.50
CA GLN A 88 -5.14 13.10 -8.28
C GLN A 88 -5.29 12.02 -7.19
N GLU A 89 -5.80 10.84 -7.54
CA GLU A 89 -5.92 9.70 -6.61
C GLU A 89 -4.54 9.26 -6.07
N ILE A 90 -3.52 9.18 -6.93
CA ILE A 90 -2.17 8.78 -6.52
C ILE A 90 -1.48 9.88 -5.70
N GLU A 91 -1.73 11.16 -5.99
CA GLU A 91 -1.11 12.30 -5.31
C GLU A 91 -1.51 12.36 -3.83
N GLU A 92 -2.76 12.02 -3.48
CA GLU A 92 -3.25 11.99 -2.10
C GLU A 92 -2.42 11.07 -1.20
N ASP A 93 -1.96 9.92 -1.73
CA ASP A 93 -1.21 8.91 -0.99
C ASP A 93 0.30 8.85 -1.36
N ALA A 94 0.75 9.66 -2.32
CA ALA A 94 2.11 9.62 -2.89
C ALA A 94 3.20 9.67 -1.82
N ASP A 95 2.95 10.45 -0.77
CA ASP A 95 3.90 10.68 0.32
C ASP A 95 4.07 9.43 1.21
N VAL A 96 2.98 8.67 1.42
CA VAL A 96 2.99 7.41 2.16
C VAL A 96 3.64 6.31 1.32
N GLU A 97 3.25 6.21 0.04
CA GLU A 97 3.81 5.22 -0.88
C GLU A 97 5.31 5.43 -1.11
N TRP A 98 5.74 6.67 -1.30
CA TRP A 98 7.16 7.01 -1.45
C TRP A 98 7.95 6.63 -0.19
N LYS A 99 7.44 6.95 1.00
CA LYS A 99 8.09 6.58 2.27
C LYS A 99 8.15 5.06 2.45
N PHE A 100 7.13 4.33 2.02
CA PHE A 100 7.10 2.87 2.04
C PHE A 100 8.12 2.26 1.07
N ALA A 101 8.18 2.74 -0.17
CA ALA A 101 9.18 2.32 -1.15
C ALA A 101 10.61 2.62 -0.67
N ARG A 102 10.82 3.81 -0.09
CA ARG A 102 12.10 4.21 0.50
C ARG A 102 12.50 3.31 1.68
N ALA A 103 11.55 2.96 2.56
CA ALA A 103 11.82 2.05 3.67
C ALA A 103 12.18 0.64 3.18
N LYS A 104 11.46 0.13 2.17
CA LYS A 104 11.81 -1.16 1.51
C LYS A 104 13.23 -1.14 0.95
N LEU A 105 13.60 -0.05 0.28
CA LEU A 105 14.96 0.14 -0.22
C LEU A 105 15.97 0.11 0.93
N TRP A 106 15.75 0.86 2.01
CA TRP A 106 16.65 0.85 3.17
C TRP A 106 16.77 -0.53 3.84
N ILE A 107 15.66 -1.25 4.00
CA ILE A 107 15.64 -2.63 4.52
C ILE A 107 16.52 -3.54 3.66
N SER A 108 16.49 -3.38 2.33
CA SER A 108 17.35 -4.16 1.42
C SER A 108 18.86 -3.95 1.63
N TYR A 109 19.27 -2.86 2.28
CA TYR A 109 20.66 -2.56 2.63
C TYR A 109 21.04 -2.95 4.07
N PHE A 110 20.06 -3.19 4.96
CA PHE A 110 20.34 -3.55 6.36
C PHE A 110 20.83 -5.00 6.52
N ASP A 111 20.52 -5.89 5.58
CA ASP A 111 20.99 -7.28 5.62
C ASP A 111 22.52 -7.35 5.39
N GLU A 112 23.24 -7.91 6.37
CA GLU A 112 24.71 -7.93 6.51
C GLU A 112 25.49 -8.69 5.39
N GLY A 113 24.88 -8.99 4.25
CA GLY A 113 25.47 -9.80 3.18
C GLY A 113 26.18 -9.03 2.07
N ARG A 114 25.94 -7.71 1.92
CA ARG A 114 26.46 -6.91 0.79
C ARG A 114 26.96 -5.54 1.25
N THR A 115 27.94 -5.53 2.15
CA THR A 115 28.61 -4.30 2.62
C THR A 115 29.54 -3.67 1.57
N LEU A 116 29.66 -4.29 0.38
CA LEU A 116 30.50 -3.84 -0.71
C LEU A 116 29.66 -3.56 -1.96
N PRO A 117 29.82 -2.40 -2.62
CA PRO A 117 29.15 -2.14 -3.89
C PRO A 117 29.64 -3.11 -4.97
N ALA A 118 28.79 -3.49 -5.93
CA ALA A 118 29.27 -4.17 -7.14
C ALA A 118 30.34 -3.30 -7.81
N PRO A 119 31.52 -3.83 -8.25
CA PRO A 119 31.90 -5.23 -8.45
C PRO A 119 32.57 -5.95 -7.25
N PHE A 120 32.76 -5.27 -6.11
CA PHE A 120 33.50 -5.80 -4.95
C PHE A 120 32.72 -6.87 -4.14
N ASN A 121 31.49 -7.16 -4.55
CA ASN A 121 30.63 -8.22 -4.01
C ASN A 121 31.03 -9.65 -4.49
N LEU A 122 32.10 -9.79 -5.29
CA LEU A 122 32.62 -11.10 -5.71
C LEU A 122 33.61 -11.74 -4.73
N VAL A 123 34.25 -10.96 -3.86
CA VAL A 123 35.22 -11.49 -2.89
C VAL A 123 34.45 -11.81 -1.60
N PRO A 124 34.18 -13.09 -1.28
CA PRO A 124 33.55 -13.44 -0.02
C PRO A 124 34.36 -12.88 1.14
N SER A 125 33.69 -12.31 2.14
CA SER A 125 34.38 -11.71 3.28
C SER A 125 35.32 -12.75 3.93
N PRO A 126 36.53 -12.36 4.35
CA PRO A 126 37.49 -13.29 4.96
C PRO A 126 36.91 -14.10 6.13
N LYS A 127 35.93 -13.53 6.84
CA LYS A 127 35.21 -14.19 7.93
C LYS A 127 34.30 -15.32 7.45
N SER A 128 33.61 -15.16 6.32
CA SER A 128 32.74 -16.21 5.76
C SER A 128 33.55 -17.45 5.34
N PHE A 129 34.74 -17.23 4.76
CA PHE A 129 35.65 -18.30 4.38
C PHE A 129 36.17 -19.08 5.61
N TYR A 130 36.48 -18.39 6.71
CA TYR A 130 36.90 -19.02 7.97
C TYR A 130 35.81 -19.94 8.55
N TYR A 131 34.56 -19.46 8.64
CA TYR A 131 33.44 -20.29 9.13
C TYR A 131 33.12 -21.46 8.18
N MET A 132 33.27 -21.27 6.86
CA MET A 132 33.11 -22.34 5.88
C MET A 132 34.16 -23.45 6.05
N VAL A 133 35.43 -23.09 6.26
CA VAL A 133 36.50 -24.06 6.52
C VAL A 133 36.27 -24.80 7.84
N LEU A 134 35.81 -24.11 8.89
CA LEU A 134 35.43 -24.76 10.15
C LEU A 134 34.26 -25.74 9.97
N ARG A 135 33.22 -25.37 9.20
CA ARG A 135 32.10 -26.27 8.85
C ARG A 135 32.58 -27.50 8.08
N ILE A 136 33.48 -27.33 7.12
CA ILE A 136 34.08 -28.44 6.35
C ILE A 136 34.91 -29.35 7.27
N LYS A 137 35.74 -28.79 8.16
CA LYS A 137 36.51 -29.57 9.13
C LYS A 137 35.61 -30.34 10.09
N SER A 138 34.57 -29.72 10.64
CA SER A 138 33.60 -30.42 11.49
C SER A 138 32.84 -31.51 10.73
N CYS A 139 32.48 -31.27 9.47
CA CYS A 139 31.86 -32.29 8.61
C CYS A 139 32.81 -33.47 8.34
N LEU A 140 34.08 -33.20 8.04
CA LEU A 140 35.11 -34.23 7.84
C LEU A 140 35.39 -35.01 9.13
N ILE A 141 35.46 -34.35 10.29
CA ILE A 141 35.57 -35.02 11.59
C ILE A 141 34.35 -35.90 11.84
N HIS A 142 33.15 -35.45 11.48
CA HIS A 142 31.93 -36.25 11.63
C HIS A 142 31.90 -37.47 10.69
N LEU A 143 32.36 -37.33 9.43
CA LEU A 143 32.52 -38.45 8.49
C LEU A 143 33.61 -39.43 8.93
N CYS A 144 34.76 -38.95 9.40
CA CYS A 144 35.83 -39.80 9.93
C CYS A 144 35.43 -40.47 11.25
N LYS A 145 34.67 -39.81 12.13
CA LYS A 145 34.13 -40.40 13.36
C LYS A 145 33.03 -41.43 13.07
N ALA A 146 32.28 -41.30 11.98
CA ALA A 146 31.36 -42.34 11.50
C ALA A 146 32.11 -43.59 11.01
N ASN A 147 33.27 -43.41 10.35
CA ASN A 147 34.12 -44.53 9.92
C ASN A 147 34.89 -45.19 11.09
N SER A 148 35.32 -44.42 12.09
CA SER A 148 36.06 -44.95 13.26
C SER A 148 35.15 -45.65 14.29
N ARG A 149 33.86 -45.28 14.39
CA ARG A 149 32.87 -45.98 15.25
C ARG A 149 32.58 -47.42 14.85
N ARG A 150 32.92 -47.86 13.63
CA ARG A 150 32.84 -49.28 13.26
C ARG A 150 33.97 -50.12 13.84
N HIS A 151 35.10 -49.51 14.22
CA HIS A 151 36.26 -50.26 14.73
C HIS A 151 36.37 -50.23 16.27
N ASN A 152 35.81 -49.21 16.94
CA ASN A 152 36.04 -48.99 18.38
C ASN A 152 34.90 -49.48 19.31
N ASN A 153 33.82 -50.06 18.79
CA ASN A 153 32.68 -50.51 19.61
C ASN A 153 32.90 -51.84 20.36
N GLU A 154 34.07 -52.47 20.26
CA GLU A 154 34.35 -53.76 20.93
C GLU A 154 35.18 -53.64 22.22
N LEU A 155 35.69 -52.44 22.58
CA LEU A 155 36.71 -52.35 23.66
C LEU A 155 36.53 -51.29 24.76
N GLU A 156 35.48 -50.46 24.78
CA GLU A 156 35.24 -49.56 25.93
C GLU A 156 33.78 -49.56 26.37
N LEU A 157 33.36 -50.67 26.98
CA LEU A 157 32.27 -50.71 27.92
C LEU A 157 32.75 -50.10 29.25
N GLY A 158 32.52 -48.80 29.45
CA GLY A 158 32.70 -48.18 30.77
C GLY A 158 32.95 -46.68 30.70
N VAL A 159 32.33 -45.96 31.65
CA VAL A 159 32.62 -44.58 32.09
C VAL A 159 31.79 -43.43 31.46
N LEU A 160 30.69 -43.15 32.17
CA LEU A 160 30.22 -41.84 32.68
C LEU A 160 30.37 -40.54 31.85
N ASN A 161 29.19 -39.94 31.61
CA ASN A 161 28.79 -38.52 31.76
C ASN A 161 29.88 -37.41 31.71
N SER A 162 29.67 -36.42 30.85
CA SER A 162 29.58 -35.00 31.26
C SER A 162 29.05 -34.08 30.14
N GLN A 163 28.20 -33.14 30.58
CA GLN A 163 27.54 -32.08 29.82
C GLN A 163 28.52 -31.13 29.14
N ALA A 164 28.18 -30.69 27.92
CA ALA A 164 28.57 -29.39 27.41
C ALA A 164 27.33 -28.73 26.78
N LYS A 165 26.95 -27.58 27.33
CA LYS A 165 25.84 -26.73 26.89
C LYS A 165 26.34 -25.87 25.72
N ASP A 166 25.70 -25.97 24.56
CA ASP A 166 25.87 -25.04 23.45
C ASP A 166 24.63 -24.17 23.26
N GLU A 167 24.88 -22.88 23.01
CA GLU A 167 23.90 -21.81 22.76
C GLU A 167 22.97 -22.06 21.55
N PRO A 168 21.72 -21.58 21.57
CA PRO A 168 20.84 -21.64 20.41
C PRO A 168 21.03 -20.41 19.51
N LEU A 169 21.64 -20.64 18.35
CA LEU A 169 21.65 -19.76 17.18
C LEU A 169 20.20 -19.49 16.72
N MET A 170 19.84 -18.21 16.58
CA MET A 170 18.54 -17.74 16.08
C MET A 170 18.19 -18.37 14.72
N THR A 171 17.17 -19.21 14.73
CA THR A 171 16.54 -19.76 13.52
C THR A 171 15.21 -19.04 13.32
N TYR A 172 15.06 -18.36 12.18
CA TYR A 172 13.82 -17.69 11.79
C TYR A 172 12.66 -18.69 11.69
N PRO A 173 11.42 -18.36 12.13
CA PRO A 173 10.30 -19.29 12.03
C PRO A 173 9.82 -19.41 10.59
N ARG A 174 9.68 -20.65 10.10
CA ARG A 174 8.94 -20.95 8.87
C ARG A 174 7.44 -20.71 9.09
N PRO A 175 6.71 -20.16 8.10
CA PRO A 175 5.27 -19.97 8.20
C PRO A 175 4.56 -21.30 7.96
N GLY A 176 3.86 -21.84 8.97
CA GLY A 176 2.99 -23.02 8.76
C GLY A 176 2.64 -23.91 9.96
N GLU A 177 3.16 -23.69 11.17
CA GLU A 177 2.82 -24.55 12.32
C GLU A 177 1.79 -23.90 13.24
N GLU A 178 0.66 -24.59 13.40
CA GLU A 178 -0.48 -24.20 14.22
C GLU A 178 -0.10 -23.99 15.70
N PHE A 179 -0.61 -22.89 16.23
CA PHE A 179 -0.33 -22.36 17.56
C PHE A 179 -1.01 -23.18 18.67
N ILE A 180 -0.40 -24.27 19.11
CA ILE A 180 -0.76 -24.87 20.40
C ILE A 180 0.08 -24.22 21.52
N SER A 181 -0.53 -23.20 22.12
CA SER A 181 0.00 -22.41 23.23
C SER A 181 0.24 -23.27 24.48
N ARG A 182 1.47 -23.73 24.70
CA ARG A 182 1.94 -24.11 26.04
C ARG A 182 2.11 -22.83 26.87
N LYS A 183 1.11 -22.51 27.70
CA LYS A 183 1.19 -21.43 28.69
C LYS A 183 2.26 -21.75 29.73
N SER A 184 3.51 -21.37 29.47
CA SER A 184 4.47 -21.12 30.55
C SER A 184 4.20 -19.72 31.09
N GLY A 185 3.79 -19.62 32.36
CA GLY A 185 3.62 -18.35 33.07
C GLY A 185 4.94 -17.59 33.15
N LYS A 186 5.29 -16.89 32.09
CA LYS A 186 6.42 -15.96 32.03
C LYS A 186 5.86 -14.57 32.25
N HIS A 187 6.49 -13.81 33.14
CA HIS A 187 6.22 -12.39 33.35
C HIS A 187 5.96 -11.69 32.01
N PRO A 188 4.98 -10.77 31.96
CA PRO A 188 4.62 -10.11 30.71
C PRO A 188 5.89 -9.52 30.12
N THR A 189 6.22 -9.99 28.91
CA THR A 189 7.45 -9.56 28.24
C THR A 189 7.44 -8.04 28.13
N ARG A 190 8.62 -7.41 28.08
CA ARG A 190 8.71 -5.94 27.88
C ARG A 190 7.84 -5.49 26.70
N TYR A 191 7.76 -6.30 25.65
CA TYR A 191 6.86 -6.12 24.51
C TYR A 191 5.38 -6.10 24.92
N GLU A 192 4.90 -7.07 25.71
CA GLU A 192 3.51 -7.12 26.19
C GLU A 192 3.14 -5.87 27.01
N ASN A 193 4.05 -5.40 27.87
CA ASN A 193 3.83 -4.18 28.65
C ASN A 193 3.80 -2.92 27.77
N ILE A 194 4.64 -2.85 26.73
CA ILE A 194 4.62 -1.76 25.74
C ILE A 194 3.32 -1.80 24.94
N MET A 195 2.92 -2.99 24.47
CA MET A 195 1.70 -3.20 23.72
C MET A 195 0.46 -2.77 24.51
N LYS A 196 0.35 -3.17 25.78
CA LYS A 196 -0.74 -2.72 26.67
C LYS A 196 -0.80 -1.19 26.81
N ARG A 197 0.36 -0.52 26.90
CA ARG A 197 0.42 0.96 26.95
C ARG A 197 0.03 1.61 25.63
N LEU A 198 0.45 1.05 24.49
CA LEU A 198 0.08 1.55 23.16
C LEU A 198 -1.42 1.42 22.92
N ILE A 199 -1.99 0.24 23.22
CA ILE A 199 -3.43 0.00 23.11
C ILE A 199 -4.20 0.99 23.99
N LYS A 200 -3.79 1.16 25.25
CA LYS A 200 -4.44 2.12 26.15
C LYS A 200 -4.40 3.55 25.59
N ARG A 201 -3.26 4.01 25.07
CA ARG A 201 -3.14 5.34 24.45
C ARG A 201 -4.01 5.48 23.20
N PHE A 202 -4.05 4.44 22.36
CA PHE A 202 -4.88 4.43 21.17
C PHE A 202 -6.37 4.51 21.51
N VAL A 203 -6.86 3.69 22.45
CA VAL A 203 -8.27 3.71 22.89
C VAL A 203 -8.65 5.07 23.47
N LEU A 204 -7.81 5.62 24.35
CA LEU A 204 -8.06 6.94 24.92
C LEU A 204 -8.07 8.03 23.84
N LYS A 205 -7.12 7.98 22.89
CA LYS A 205 -7.10 8.94 21.79
C LYS A 205 -8.34 8.81 20.90
N ALA A 206 -8.74 7.58 20.54
CA ALA A 206 -9.93 7.35 19.73
C ALA A 206 -11.23 7.81 20.42
N GLN A 207 -11.32 7.65 21.74
CA GLN A 207 -12.45 8.18 22.53
C GLN A 207 -12.46 9.71 22.54
N VAL A 208 -11.30 10.33 22.77
CA VAL A 208 -11.15 11.79 22.77
C VAL A 208 -11.43 12.37 21.37
N ASP A 209 -10.91 11.77 20.31
CA ASP A 209 -11.15 12.22 18.93
C ASP A 209 -12.66 12.13 18.60
N ARG A 210 -13.38 11.10 19.08
CA ARG A 210 -14.85 10.98 18.96
C ARG A 210 -15.61 12.05 19.76
N GLU A 211 -15.10 12.46 20.92
CA GLU A 211 -15.71 13.54 21.73
C GLU A 211 -15.38 14.94 21.19
N ASN A 212 -14.33 15.09 20.38
CA ASN A 212 -13.98 16.35 19.72
C ASN A 212 -14.70 16.56 18.38
N ASP A 213 -15.42 15.55 17.87
CA ASP A 213 -16.31 15.73 16.73
C ASP A 213 -17.41 16.75 17.06
N GLU A 214 -17.89 17.47 16.04
CA GLU A 214 -18.85 18.58 16.20
C GLU A 214 -20.05 18.17 17.05
N VAL A 215 -20.46 19.07 17.96
CA VAL A 215 -21.54 18.85 18.94
C VAL A 215 -22.75 18.25 18.25
N ASN A 216 -23.08 17.02 18.64
CA ASN A 216 -24.16 16.28 18.01
C ASN A 216 -25.50 16.88 18.44
N GLU A 217 -26.42 17.12 17.50
CA GLU A 217 -27.79 17.57 17.83
C GLU A 217 -28.49 16.61 18.81
N GLY A 218 -28.11 15.33 18.81
CA GLY A 218 -28.57 14.34 19.78
C GLY A 218 -28.18 14.68 21.23
N GLU A 219 -26.95 15.12 21.47
CA GLU A 219 -26.46 15.50 22.80
C GLU A 219 -27.18 16.77 23.30
N LEU A 220 -27.46 17.72 22.40
CA LEU A 220 -28.25 18.91 22.74
C LEU A 220 -29.69 18.54 23.15
N LYS A 221 -30.28 17.53 22.49
CA LYS A 221 -31.62 17.03 22.83
C LYS A 221 -31.63 16.30 24.17
N GLU A 222 -30.59 15.54 24.47
CA GLU A 222 -30.40 14.86 25.76
C GLU A 222 -30.28 15.89 26.89
N ILE A 223 -29.40 16.88 26.75
CA ILE A 223 -29.25 17.96 27.75
C ILE A 223 -30.58 18.73 27.95
N LYS A 224 -31.29 19.02 26.86
CA LYS A 224 -32.60 19.69 26.96
C LYS A 224 -33.62 18.83 27.68
N GLN A 225 -33.60 17.51 27.47
CA GLN A 225 -34.45 16.56 28.15
C GLN A 225 -34.12 16.51 29.64
N ASP A 226 -32.84 16.46 30.01
CA ASP A 226 -32.38 16.43 31.40
C ASP A 226 -32.72 17.73 32.15
N ILE A 227 -32.59 18.88 31.50
CA ILE A 227 -33.03 20.16 32.08
C ILE A 227 -34.56 20.16 32.27
N SER A 228 -35.29 19.58 31.32
CA SER A 228 -36.76 19.53 31.39
C SER A 228 -37.22 18.59 32.50
N SER A 229 -36.63 17.40 32.64
CA SER A 229 -36.93 16.46 33.71
C SER A 229 -36.61 17.05 35.08
N LEU A 230 -35.42 17.65 35.25
CA LEU A 230 -35.03 18.32 36.49
C LEU A 230 -35.99 19.44 36.87
N ARG A 231 -36.47 20.22 35.89
CA ARG A 231 -37.46 21.28 36.14
C ARG A 231 -38.77 20.71 36.71
N TYR A 232 -39.25 19.59 36.16
CA TYR A 232 -40.49 18.99 36.64
C TYR A 232 -40.33 18.39 38.04
N GLU A 233 -39.20 17.72 38.31
CA GLU A 233 -38.90 17.16 39.63
C GLU A 233 -38.86 18.25 40.73
N LEU A 234 -38.17 19.37 40.48
CA LEU A 234 -38.12 20.50 41.41
C LEU A 234 -39.47 21.20 41.61
N LEU A 235 -40.31 21.24 40.57
CA LEU A 235 -41.65 21.83 40.67
C LEU A 235 -42.59 20.96 41.51
N GLU A 236 -42.48 19.64 41.36
CA GLU A 236 -43.22 18.66 42.14
C GLU A 236 -42.82 18.75 43.63
N GLU A 237 -41.52 18.71 43.92
CA GLU A 237 -41.00 18.85 45.29
C GLU A 237 -41.44 20.17 45.95
N LYS A 238 -41.39 21.28 45.19
CA LYS A 238 -41.90 22.57 45.68
C LYS A 238 -43.40 22.54 45.94
N SER A 239 -44.18 21.89 45.08
CA SER A 239 -45.64 21.79 45.26
C SER A 239 -46.01 20.93 46.47
N ASP A 240 -45.29 19.84 46.70
CA ASP A 240 -45.48 18.95 47.85
C ASP A 240 -45.12 19.67 49.16
N ALA A 241 -43.97 20.34 49.20
CA ALA A 241 -43.56 21.15 50.35
C ALA A 241 -44.57 22.28 50.66
N ALA A 242 -45.12 22.93 49.63
CA ALA A 242 -46.17 23.93 49.80
C ALA A 242 -47.48 23.32 50.31
N GLY A 243 -47.84 22.11 49.85
CA GLY A 243 -48.99 21.35 50.33
C GLY A 243 -48.86 20.97 51.80
N GLU A 244 -47.71 20.42 52.21
CA GLU A 244 -47.43 20.12 53.61
C GLU A 244 -47.49 21.36 54.50
N LEU A 245 -46.92 22.47 54.04
CA LEU A 245 -46.94 23.73 54.78
C LEU A 245 -48.37 24.26 54.94
N ALA A 246 -49.22 24.13 53.92
CA ALA A 246 -50.63 24.51 53.99
C ALA A 246 -51.41 23.63 55.00
N LEU A 247 -51.16 22.32 55.01
CA LEU A 247 -51.77 21.41 55.99
C LEU A 247 -51.36 21.74 57.42
N LEU A 248 -50.08 22.06 57.66
CA LEU A 248 -49.59 22.46 58.98
C LEU A 248 -50.21 23.79 59.46
N ILE A 249 -50.35 24.77 58.56
CA ILE A 249 -51.03 26.04 58.86
C ILE A 249 -52.49 25.79 59.22
N GLN A 250 -53.19 24.93 58.47
CA GLN A 250 -54.58 24.57 58.74
C GLN A 250 -54.73 23.85 60.08
N GLN A 251 -53.87 22.86 60.38
CA GLN A 251 -53.88 22.17 61.67
C GLN A 251 -53.60 23.11 62.86
N LEU A 252 -52.69 24.07 62.69
CA LEU A 252 -52.46 25.11 63.69
C LEU A 252 -53.70 25.98 63.86
N GLY A 253 -54.33 26.41 62.76
CA GLY A 253 -55.58 27.17 62.76
C GLY A 253 -56.72 26.44 63.49
N ASP A 254 -56.95 25.17 63.16
CA ASP A 254 -58.00 24.34 63.77
C ASP A 254 -57.75 24.10 65.27
N LYS A 255 -56.49 23.85 65.66
CA LYS A 255 -56.12 23.68 67.07
C LYS A 255 -56.28 24.97 67.88
N PHE A 256 -56.01 26.14 67.27
CA PHE A 256 -56.31 27.44 67.90
C PHE A 256 -57.82 27.71 67.99
N GLY A 257 -58.60 27.32 66.97
CA GLY A 257 -60.06 27.39 66.98
C GLY A 257 -60.71 26.53 68.08
N GLU A 258 -60.26 25.28 68.24
CA GLU A 258 -60.71 24.38 69.31
C GLU A 258 -60.37 24.90 70.72
N ASN A 259 -59.19 25.49 70.91
CA ASN A 259 -58.80 26.06 72.20
C ASN A 259 -59.60 27.32 72.57
N THR A 260 -60.15 28.04 71.59
CA THR A 260 -60.97 29.25 71.82
C THR A 260 -62.43 28.91 72.14
N MET A 261 -62.94 27.74 71.73
CA MET A 261 -64.30 27.25 72.00
C MET A 261 -64.45 26.46 73.31
N ARG A 262 -63.34 26.20 74.04
CA ARG A 262 -63.33 25.47 75.32
C ARG A 262 -63.33 26.38 76.56
N HIS A 263 -63.60 27.67 76.41
CA HIS A 263 -63.74 28.64 77.50
C HIS A 263 -65.16 29.20 77.60
#